data_AF-L2FMS3-F1
#
_entry.id   AF-L2FMS3-F1
#
_cell.length_a   1.000
_cell.length_b   1.000
_cell.length_c   1.000
_cell.angle_alpha   90.00
_cell.angle_beta   90.00
_cell.angle_gamma   90.00
#
_symmetry.space_group_name_H-M   'P 1'
#
loop_
_entity.id
_entity.type
_entity.pdbx_description
1 polymer ?
#
loop_
_entity_poly.entity_id
_entity_poly.type
_entity_poly.pdbx_seq_one_letter_code
_entity_poly.pdbx_strand_id
1 'polypeptide(L)'
;MFESLSVYEPSDEFLSASDAVFPSLDDVQYAAEEEDTQTESLFILSTLLADFFKLREEVFGLWQEYQAGSRDLAAVAVATNTAVKLAHSMEDEVSTQLKKLGGVEELIPMVFGGACAARGLHPEDKRQPTDDYNYRCYAEANMFFYNTLCLLNAYKGQGLSDTCPSYNGKFGWYRDDRKAEDDRERWQEDKAALLELFADMHVIVTTLKGIQVQDEFVKGFKQMMQTKKIPGVWLAFGAQIYLDILKSLGSEVRRGEEDLKRITNSIGDVVREAPELKRSRHFKEAIDDLLMSVDQWGSDKDIFNIIRQVGGLPIRPSNFLSHNPMFCGLHVHDIRTAFHRLGIEFASKGNLMHAFQLYQALRQEGILEEQEKRADLEFIMKIQGNSASFVGNPPTSLEAYSKNFALTKGISATHWLPNRSTKNKKIPMFRAGIRTINYQARASMAFAQTFIVDSDSRGLNVEVVDLILDSSGWYKKHDSDGTRELESASTNDEKDSIKNKRKVRDNSI
;
A
#
# COMPACT_ATOMS: atom_id res chain seq x y z
N MET A 1 43.81 -31.07 23.41
CA MET A 1 44.92 -30.32 22.79
C MET A 1 45.58 -29.42 23.84
N PHE A 2 46.14 -30.01 24.90
CA PHE A 2 46.89 -29.30 25.96
C PHE A 2 48.10 -30.13 26.43
N GLU A 3 48.58 -31.05 25.59
CA GLU A 3 49.64 -32.01 25.93
C GLU A 3 51.04 -31.51 25.52
N SER A 4 51.15 -30.25 25.10
CA SER A 4 52.39 -29.64 24.58
C SER A 4 52.83 -28.38 25.30
N LEU A 5 52.31 -28.10 26.50
CA LEU A 5 52.77 -26.97 27.33
C LEU A 5 53.69 -27.48 28.43
N SER A 6 55.00 -27.47 28.15
CA SER A 6 56.03 -27.62 29.17
C SER A 6 56.05 -26.35 30.04
N VAL A 7 55.66 -26.48 31.31
CA VAL A 7 55.82 -25.42 32.31
C VAL A 7 57.32 -25.22 32.54
N TYR A 8 57.83 -24.04 32.18
CA TYR A 8 59.18 -23.64 32.53
C TYR A 8 59.17 -22.97 33.91
N GLU A 9 60.04 -23.43 34.81
CA GLU A 9 60.37 -22.66 36.02
C GLU A 9 61.09 -21.37 35.61
N PRO A 10 60.69 -20.20 36.12
CA PRO A 10 61.36 -18.94 35.82
C PRO A 10 62.82 -18.99 36.27
N SER A 11 63.73 -18.43 35.48
CA SER A 11 65.16 -18.36 35.85
C SER A 11 65.38 -17.48 37.09
N ASP A 12 66.44 -17.75 37.85
CA ASP A 12 66.81 -16.94 39.02
C ASP A 12 67.07 -15.46 38.65
N GLU A 13 67.49 -15.17 37.41
CA GLU A 13 67.59 -13.80 36.87
C GLU A 13 66.22 -13.10 36.74
N PHE A 14 65.14 -13.84 36.45
CA PHE A 14 63.78 -13.28 36.39
C PHE A 14 63.23 -13.01 37.79
N LEU A 15 63.48 -13.91 38.75
CA LEU A 15 63.07 -13.75 40.15
C LEU A 15 63.84 -12.65 40.89
N SER A 16 65.05 -12.30 40.41
CA SER A 16 65.90 -11.26 40.97
C SER A 16 65.85 -9.93 40.21
N ALA A 17 65.08 -9.85 39.12
CA ALA A 17 64.84 -8.59 38.41
C ALA A 17 64.02 -7.65 39.30
N SER A 18 64.39 -6.36 39.34
CA SER A 18 63.59 -5.35 40.03
C SER A 18 62.20 -5.27 39.39
N ASP A 19 61.14 -5.25 40.21
CA ASP A 19 59.77 -5.07 39.74
C ASP A 19 59.71 -3.91 38.74
N ALA A 20 59.15 -4.17 37.57
CA ALA A 20 58.96 -3.14 36.56
C ALA A 20 58.08 -2.06 37.16
N VAL A 21 58.60 -0.82 37.19
CA VAL A 21 57.80 0.34 37.56
C VAL A 21 56.73 0.48 36.48
N PHE A 22 55.51 0.04 36.78
CA PHE A 22 54.36 0.36 35.96
C PHE A 22 54.25 1.89 35.92
N PRO A 23 54.13 2.52 34.73
CA PRO A 23 53.80 3.93 34.67
C PRO A 23 52.53 4.15 35.50
N SER A 24 52.51 5.20 36.32
CA SER A 24 51.31 5.55 37.08
C SER A 24 50.12 5.65 36.13
N LEU A 25 48.99 5.05 36.52
CA LEU A 25 47.72 5.09 35.78
C LEU A 25 47.25 6.54 35.46
N ASP A 26 47.88 7.55 36.06
CA ASP A 26 47.61 8.96 35.85
C ASP A 26 48.05 9.50 34.47
N ASP A 27 48.87 8.77 33.70
CA ASP A 27 49.37 9.23 32.38
C ASP A 27 48.82 8.44 31.17
N VAL A 28 47.86 7.52 31.37
CA VAL A 28 47.15 6.86 30.26
C VAL A 28 45.78 7.50 30.09
N GLN A 29 45.69 8.49 29.20
CA GLN A 29 44.40 8.93 28.68
C GLN A 29 43.81 7.84 27.80
N TYR A 30 42.86 7.09 28.34
CA TYR A 30 41.95 6.27 27.53
C TYR A 30 41.05 7.23 26.75
N ALA A 31 41.40 7.53 25.51
CA ALA A 31 40.43 8.00 24.53
C ALA A 31 39.64 6.77 24.08
N ALA A 32 38.31 6.80 24.24
CA ALA A 32 37.46 5.88 23.48
C ALA A 32 37.83 6.03 21.99
N GLU A 33 37.95 4.93 21.24
CA GLU A 33 37.99 5.04 19.79
C GLU A 33 36.85 5.95 19.37
N GLU A 34 37.16 7.03 18.64
CA GLU A 34 36.12 7.79 17.97
C GLU A 34 35.37 6.77 17.11
N GLU A 35 34.09 6.50 17.43
CA GLU A 35 33.23 5.66 16.60
C GLU A 35 33.46 6.09 15.15
N ASP A 36 33.87 5.15 14.29
CA ASP A 36 34.03 5.43 12.87
C ASP A 36 32.64 5.67 12.26
N THR A 37 32.14 6.89 12.49
CA THR A 37 30.79 7.34 12.16
C THR A 37 30.52 7.26 10.66
N GLN A 38 31.58 7.28 9.82
CA GLN A 38 31.46 7.10 8.39
C GLN A 38 31.23 5.64 8.01
N THR A 39 32.03 4.72 8.55
CA THR A 39 31.85 3.28 8.31
C THR A 39 30.49 2.80 8.82
N GLU A 40 30.04 3.26 9.98
CA GLU A 40 28.70 2.97 10.50
C GLU A 40 27.60 3.52 9.57
N SER A 41 27.74 4.76 9.09
CA SER A 41 26.75 5.37 8.18
C SER A 41 26.69 4.63 6.83
N LEU A 42 27.83 4.16 6.31
CA LEU A 42 27.90 3.34 5.10
C LEU A 42 27.25 1.96 5.30
N PHE A 43 27.45 1.34 6.47
CA PHE A 43 26.78 0.10 6.82
C PHE A 43 25.26 0.26 6.87
N ILE A 44 24.76 1.32 7.51
CA ILE A 44 23.33 1.66 7.57
C ILE A 44 22.76 1.88 6.16
N LEU A 45 23.45 2.65 5.32
CA LEU A 45 23.06 2.85 3.92
C LEU A 45 22.97 1.52 3.15
N SER A 46 23.97 0.64 3.31
CA SER A 46 23.98 -0.65 2.62
C SER A 46 22.82 -1.55 3.05
N THR A 47 22.44 -1.50 4.32
CA THR A 47 21.31 -2.26 4.88
C THR A 47 19.99 -1.70 4.35
N LEU A 48 19.83 -0.37 4.32
CA LEU A 48 18.65 0.28 3.75
C LEU A 48 18.45 -0.09 2.28
N LEU A 49 19.53 -0.03 1.48
CA LEU A 49 19.48 -0.42 0.07
C LEU A 49 19.15 -1.90 -0.10
N ALA A 50 19.69 -2.79 0.76
CA ALA A 50 19.34 -4.21 0.76
C ALA A 50 17.84 -4.44 1.00
N ASP A 51 17.22 -3.69 1.91
CA ASP A 51 15.78 -3.79 2.15
C ASP A 51 14.95 -3.20 1.00
N PHE A 52 15.42 -2.12 0.35
CA PHE A 52 14.79 -1.61 -0.87
C PHE A 52 14.84 -2.65 -2.01
N PHE A 53 15.92 -3.41 -2.14
CA PHE A 53 16.00 -4.50 -3.12
C PHE A 53 14.98 -5.59 -2.86
N LYS A 54 14.81 -6.02 -1.61
CA LYS A 54 13.78 -7.02 -1.27
C LYS A 54 12.37 -6.51 -1.58
N LEU A 55 12.07 -5.26 -1.23
CA LEU A 55 10.78 -4.64 -1.56
C LEU A 55 10.56 -4.58 -3.08
N ARG A 56 11.59 -4.23 -3.85
CA ARG A 56 11.56 -4.22 -5.31
C ARG A 56 11.25 -5.59 -5.90
N GLU A 57 11.89 -6.63 -5.40
CA GLU A 57 11.68 -8.02 -5.86
C GLU A 57 10.26 -8.52 -5.55
N GLU A 58 9.74 -8.26 -4.35
CA GLU A 58 8.37 -8.63 -3.98
C GLU A 58 7.33 -7.89 -4.83
N VAL A 59 7.52 -6.58 -5.05
CA VAL A 59 6.65 -5.80 -5.96
C VAL A 59 6.69 -6.39 -7.36
N PHE A 60 7.88 -6.66 -7.90
CA PHE A 60 8.02 -7.26 -9.23
C PHE A 60 7.27 -8.59 -9.35
N GLY A 61 7.38 -9.47 -8.35
CA GLY A 61 6.65 -10.73 -8.28
C GLY A 61 5.13 -10.54 -8.33
N LEU A 62 4.58 -9.57 -7.59
CA LEU A 62 3.15 -9.26 -7.61
C LEU A 62 2.65 -8.77 -8.99
N TRP A 63 3.47 -7.99 -9.70
CA TRP A 63 3.12 -7.53 -11.05
C TRP A 63 3.20 -8.64 -12.10
N GLN A 64 4.10 -9.62 -11.94
CA GLN A 64 4.07 -10.84 -12.76
C GLN A 64 2.81 -11.68 -12.52
N GLU A 65 2.37 -11.80 -11.26
CA GLU A 65 1.11 -12.48 -10.93
C GLU A 65 -0.10 -11.73 -11.54
N TYR A 66 -0.11 -10.39 -11.52
CA TYR A 66 -1.12 -9.60 -12.22
C TYR A 66 -1.11 -9.83 -13.73
N GLN A 67 0.08 -9.81 -14.35
CA GLN A 67 0.25 -10.07 -15.78
C GLN A 67 -0.32 -11.45 -16.16
N ALA A 68 -0.06 -12.47 -15.33
CA ALA A 68 -0.61 -13.81 -15.50
C ALA A 68 -2.13 -13.91 -15.23
N GLY A 69 -2.76 -12.83 -14.74
CA GLY A 69 -4.18 -12.77 -14.42
C GLY A 69 -4.55 -13.45 -13.09
N SER A 70 -3.59 -13.81 -12.25
CA SER A 70 -3.83 -14.48 -10.96
C SER A 70 -4.05 -13.50 -9.80
N ARG A 71 -3.78 -12.21 -10.00
CA ARG A 71 -4.01 -11.15 -9.00
C ARG A 71 -4.87 -10.03 -9.55
N ASP A 72 -5.62 -9.42 -8.65
CA ASP A 72 -6.44 -8.23 -8.93
C ASP A 72 -5.56 -6.96 -8.92
N LEU A 73 -5.83 -6.05 -9.87
CA LEU A 73 -5.08 -4.81 -10.06
C LEU A 73 -5.02 -3.95 -8.78
N ALA A 74 -6.14 -3.83 -8.06
CA ALA A 74 -6.23 -2.98 -6.87
C ALA A 74 -5.36 -3.54 -5.74
N ALA A 75 -5.34 -4.86 -5.57
CA ALA A 75 -4.50 -5.50 -4.56
C ALA A 75 -3.01 -5.27 -4.82
N VAL A 76 -2.56 -5.42 -6.08
CA VAL A 76 -1.16 -5.23 -6.45
C VAL A 76 -0.74 -3.76 -6.33
N ALA A 77 -1.61 -2.83 -6.74
CA ALA A 77 -1.35 -1.40 -6.61
C ALA A 77 -1.27 -0.94 -5.13
N VAL A 78 -2.17 -1.42 -4.27
CA VAL A 78 -2.12 -1.15 -2.82
C VAL A 78 -0.83 -1.68 -2.19
N ALA A 79 -0.43 -2.91 -2.53
CA ALA A 79 0.82 -3.49 -2.03
C ALA A 79 2.05 -2.71 -2.52
N THR A 80 2.06 -2.31 -3.79
CA THR A 80 3.13 -1.48 -4.39
C THR A 80 3.26 -0.14 -3.68
N ASN A 81 2.14 0.57 -3.49
CA ASN A 81 2.15 1.86 -2.79
C ASN A 81 2.59 1.71 -1.33
N THR A 82 2.18 0.61 -0.68
CA THR A 82 2.63 0.26 0.67
C THR A 82 4.14 0.01 0.71
N ALA A 83 4.72 -0.67 -0.28
CA ALA A 83 6.16 -0.89 -0.35
C ALA A 83 6.94 0.43 -0.48
N VAL A 84 6.48 1.37 -1.32
CA VAL A 84 7.09 2.70 -1.42
C VAL A 84 6.95 3.48 -0.11
N LYS A 85 5.82 3.35 0.60
CA LYS A 85 5.61 3.96 1.92
C LYS A 85 6.54 3.37 3.00
N LEU A 86 6.72 2.05 2.99
CA LEU A 86 7.65 1.38 3.91
C LEU A 86 9.09 1.83 3.63
N ALA A 87 9.50 1.94 2.38
CA ALA A 87 10.80 2.48 2.00
C ALA A 87 11.02 3.90 2.54
N HIS A 88 10.00 4.76 2.44
CA HIS A 88 10.03 6.10 3.03
C HIS A 88 10.18 6.05 4.56
N SER A 89 9.40 5.22 5.26
CA SER A 89 9.48 5.07 6.72
C SER A 89 10.87 4.57 7.18
N MET A 90 11.42 3.57 6.48
CA MET A 90 12.76 3.02 6.76
C MET A 90 13.84 4.08 6.58
N GLU A 91 13.75 4.93 5.55
CA GLU A 91 14.70 6.01 5.33
C GLU A 91 14.58 7.11 6.41
N ASP A 92 13.36 7.43 6.84
CA ASP A 92 13.11 8.41 7.89
C ASP A 92 13.78 8.02 9.22
N GLU A 93 13.73 6.73 9.58
CA GLU A 93 14.37 6.16 10.78
C GLU A 93 15.89 6.36 10.80
N VAL A 94 16.54 6.35 9.63
CA VAL A 94 18.00 6.49 9.49
C VAL A 94 18.41 7.86 8.94
N SER A 95 17.48 8.80 8.83
CA SER A 95 17.67 10.08 8.12
C SER A 95 18.79 10.95 8.69
N THR A 96 19.09 10.83 9.99
CA THR A 96 20.16 11.60 10.64
C THR A 96 21.53 11.14 10.15
N GLN A 97 21.74 9.83 10.04
CA GLN A 97 22.96 9.20 9.57
C GLN A 97 23.14 9.46 8.07
N LEU A 98 22.07 9.34 7.27
CA LEU A 98 22.12 9.63 5.84
C LEU A 98 22.46 11.09 5.53
N LYS A 99 22.01 12.04 6.34
CA LYS A 99 22.37 13.46 6.19
C LYS A 99 23.85 13.73 6.43
N LYS A 100 24.52 12.95 7.30
CA LYS A 100 25.98 13.07 7.51
C LYS A 100 26.78 12.72 6.25
N LEU A 101 26.20 11.89 5.38
CA LEU A 101 26.79 11.45 4.12
C LEU A 101 26.36 12.32 2.91
N GLY A 102 25.85 13.54 3.15
CA GLY A 102 25.50 14.49 2.08
C GLY A 102 24.09 14.35 1.51
N GLY A 103 23.29 13.41 2.01
CA GLY A 103 21.92 13.16 1.55
C GLY A 103 21.85 12.53 0.15
N VAL A 104 20.63 12.38 -0.39
CA VAL A 104 20.36 11.57 -1.59
C VAL A 104 21.21 11.94 -2.82
N GLU A 105 21.50 13.23 -3.01
CA GLU A 105 22.25 13.74 -4.17
C GLU A 105 23.74 13.40 -4.13
N GLU A 106 24.30 13.06 -2.96
CA GLU A 106 25.68 12.60 -2.81
C GLU A 106 25.73 11.07 -2.63
N LEU A 107 24.77 10.51 -1.88
CA LEU A 107 24.68 9.09 -1.56
C LEU A 107 24.55 8.19 -2.78
N ILE A 108 23.56 8.44 -3.65
CA ILE A 108 23.32 7.58 -4.81
C ILE A 108 24.51 7.61 -5.79
N PRO A 109 25.08 8.78 -6.17
CA PRO A 109 26.28 8.81 -7.01
C PRO A 109 27.49 8.13 -6.39
N MET A 110 27.67 8.22 -5.07
CA MET A 110 28.75 7.54 -4.35
C MET A 110 28.65 6.02 -4.50
N VAL A 111 27.49 5.43 -4.19
CA VAL A 111 27.29 3.97 -4.26
C VAL A 111 27.34 3.49 -5.72
N PHE A 112 26.74 4.25 -6.65
CA PHE A 112 26.83 3.98 -8.08
C PHE A 112 28.28 3.96 -8.59
N GLY A 113 29.07 4.98 -8.25
CA GLY A 113 30.48 5.08 -8.64
C GLY A 113 31.30 3.93 -8.07
N GLY A 114 31.10 3.60 -6.78
CA GLY A 114 31.75 2.46 -6.13
C GLY A 114 31.39 1.12 -6.80
N ALA A 115 30.12 0.90 -7.12
CA ALA A 115 29.66 -0.30 -7.81
C ALA A 115 30.24 -0.43 -9.23
N CYS A 116 30.37 0.68 -9.97
CA CYS A 116 31.01 0.70 -11.27
C CYS A 116 32.51 0.35 -11.16
N ALA A 117 33.21 0.99 -10.22
CA ALA A 117 34.63 0.77 -9.99
C ALA A 117 34.93 -0.69 -9.61
N ALA A 118 34.07 -1.30 -8.77
CA ALA A 118 34.18 -2.72 -8.40
C ALA A 118 34.09 -3.67 -9.61
N ARG A 119 33.47 -3.24 -10.72
CA ARG A 119 33.42 -3.99 -12.00
C ARG A 119 34.43 -3.49 -13.03
N GLY A 120 35.37 -2.63 -12.65
CA GLY A 120 36.36 -2.05 -13.56
C GLY A 120 35.74 -1.11 -14.60
N LEU A 121 34.58 -0.53 -14.30
CA LEU A 121 33.89 0.45 -15.14
C LEU A 121 34.04 1.85 -14.54
N HIS A 122 34.14 2.85 -15.41
CA HIS A 122 34.16 4.25 -15.00
C HIS A 122 32.99 5.02 -15.65
N PRO A 123 32.13 5.71 -14.86
CA PRO A 123 30.99 6.45 -15.40
C PRO A 123 31.34 7.53 -16.43
N GLU A 124 32.54 8.11 -16.35
CA GLU A 124 33.00 9.15 -17.28
C GLU A 124 33.58 8.61 -18.60
N ASP A 125 33.73 7.29 -18.75
CA ASP A 125 34.23 6.65 -19.99
C ASP A 125 33.14 6.60 -21.07
N LYS A 126 32.65 7.78 -21.44
CA LYS A 126 31.56 8.00 -22.41
C LYS A 126 32.01 7.58 -23.81
N ARG A 127 31.14 6.88 -24.54
CA ARG A 127 31.41 6.51 -25.94
C ARG A 127 31.30 7.72 -26.87
N GLN A 128 30.35 8.61 -26.60
CA GLN A 128 30.13 9.85 -27.33
C GLN A 128 30.12 11.04 -26.35
N PRO A 129 30.61 12.23 -26.75
CA PRO A 129 30.60 13.41 -25.87
C PRO A 129 29.22 13.84 -25.39
N THR A 130 28.17 13.52 -26.16
CA THR A 130 26.77 13.82 -25.82
C THR A 130 26.12 12.79 -24.90
N ASP A 131 26.84 11.72 -24.55
CA ASP A 131 26.31 10.70 -23.63
C ASP A 131 26.21 11.27 -22.22
N ASP A 132 25.13 10.89 -21.52
CA ASP A 132 24.93 11.32 -20.13
C ASP A 132 26.00 10.70 -19.22
N TYR A 133 26.32 9.42 -19.44
CA TYR A 133 27.39 8.66 -18.78
C TYR A 133 27.78 7.44 -19.64
N ASN A 134 28.79 6.69 -19.21
CA ASN A 134 29.17 5.41 -19.80
C ASN A 134 28.04 4.38 -19.67
N TYR A 135 27.27 4.14 -20.75
CA TYR A 135 26.12 3.24 -20.72
C TYR A 135 26.44 1.78 -20.35
N ARG A 136 27.72 1.35 -20.33
CA ARG A 136 28.07 0.05 -19.75
C ARG A 136 27.77 -0.03 -18.25
N CYS A 137 27.68 1.12 -17.58
CA CYS A 137 27.30 1.25 -16.17
C CYS A 137 25.78 1.22 -15.94
N TYR A 138 24.97 0.94 -16.97
CA TYR A 138 23.51 1.04 -16.87
C TYR A 138 22.93 0.09 -15.83
N ALA A 139 23.47 -1.13 -15.71
CA ALA A 139 22.99 -2.12 -14.75
C ALA A 139 23.18 -1.63 -13.30
N GLU A 140 24.33 -1.04 -12.99
CA GLU A 140 24.65 -0.42 -11.71
C GLU A 140 23.77 0.81 -11.47
N ALA A 141 23.57 1.63 -12.50
CA ALA A 141 22.75 2.82 -12.41
C ALA A 141 21.27 2.49 -12.15
N ASN A 142 20.78 1.39 -12.71
CA ASN A 142 19.43 0.87 -12.49
C ASN A 142 19.30 0.22 -11.09
N MET A 143 20.32 -0.53 -10.66
CA MET A 143 20.35 -1.16 -9.35
C MET A 143 20.32 -0.11 -8.24
N PHE A 144 21.18 0.91 -8.31
CA PHE A 144 21.33 1.91 -7.25
C PHE A 144 20.52 3.20 -7.48
N PHE A 145 19.47 3.14 -8.33
CA PHE A 145 18.54 4.25 -8.58
C PHE A 145 19.20 5.54 -9.12
N TYR A 146 20.41 5.45 -9.68
CA TYR A 146 21.12 6.59 -10.27
C TYR A 146 20.39 7.14 -11.49
N ASN A 147 19.88 6.25 -12.35
CA ASN A 147 19.11 6.64 -13.54
C ASN A 147 17.91 7.52 -13.18
N THR A 148 17.13 7.10 -12.17
CA THR A 148 15.93 7.82 -11.75
C THR A 148 16.29 9.10 -10.99
N LEU A 149 17.35 9.09 -10.17
CA LEU A 149 17.87 10.29 -9.52
C LEU A 149 18.28 11.35 -10.55
N CYS A 150 19.02 10.97 -11.61
CA CYS A 150 19.45 11.90 -12.66
C CYS A 150 18.25 12.61 -13.30
N LEU A 151 17.15 11.88 -13.55
CA LEU A 151 15.96 12.44 -14.18
C LEU A 151 15.16 13.32 -13.23
N LEU A 152 15.04 12.94 -11.96
CA LEU A 152 14.45 13.79 -10.93
C LEU A 152 15.24 15.11 -10.78
N ASN A 153 16.57 15.04 -10.75
CA ASN A 153 17.44 16.22 -10.69
C ASN A 153 17.32 17.10 -11.93
N ALA A 154 17.34 16.50 -13.12
CA ALA A 154 17.18 17.23 -14.37
C ALA A 154 15.82 17.93 -14.46
N TYR A 155 14.75 17.28 -14.00
CA TYR A 155 13.41 17.87 -13.97
C TYR A 155 13.29 18.99 -12.93
N LYS A 156 13.82 18.77 -11.72
CA LYS A 156 13.94 19.78 -10.65
C LYS A 156 14.68 21.04 -11.13
N GLY A 157 15.77 20.87 -11.89
CA GLY A 157 16.61 21.95 -12.40
C GLY A 157 15.96 22.85 -13.46
N GLN A 158 14.83 22.46 -14.06
CA GLN A 158 14.14 23.27 -15.07
C GLN A 158 13.39 24.48 -14.49
N GLY A 159 13.41 24.68 -13.17
CA GLY A 159 12.68 25.77 -12.52
C GLY A 159 11.18 25.46 -12.49
N LEU A 160 10.81 24.45 -11.68
CA LEU A 160 9.43 24.01 -11.46
C LEU A 160 8.54 25.21 -11.08
N SER A 161 7.84 25.82 -12.03
CA SER A 161 6.86 26.88 -11.81
C SER A 161 5.45 26.29 -11.72
N ASP A 162 4.46 27.08 -11.33
CA ASP A 162 3.05 26.67 -11.32
C ASP A 162 2.46 26.50 -12.75
N THR A 163 3.22 26.88 -13.79
CA THR A 163 2.82 26.66 -15.19
C THR A 163 3.14 25.23 -15.59
N CYS A 164 2.11 24.41 -15.85
CA CYS A 164 2.32 23.00 -16.20
C CYS A 164 3.24 22.85 -17.42
N PRO A 165 4.42 22.23 -17.28
CA PRO A 165 5.26 21.92 -18.42
C PRO A 165 4.59 20.83 -19.26
N SER A 166 4.68 20.98 -20.58
CA SER A 166 4.32 19.92 -21.52
C SER A 166 5.61 19.26 -22.02
N TYR A 167 5.76 17.96 -21.79
CA TYR A 167 6.84 17.20 -22.40
C TYR A 167 6.62 17.17 -23.92
N ASN A 168 7.59 17.66 -24.69
CA ASN A 168 7.47 17.89 -26.13
C ASN A 168 8.07 16.74 -26.98
N GLY A 169 8.44 15.62 -26.35
CA GLY A 169 9.05 14.48 -27.05
C GLY A 169 10.50 14.71 -27.46
N LYS A 170 11.20 15.70 -26.90
CA LYS A 170 12.62 15.99 -27.20
C LYS A 170 13.53 14.76 -27.07
N PHE A 171 13.19 13.81 -26.19
CA PHE A 171 13.93 12.56 -25.96
C PHE A 171 13.18 11.33 -26.48
N GLY A 172 12.20 11.52 -27.36
CA GLY A 172 11.33 10.46 -27.85
C GLY A 172 10.12 10.20 -26.95
N TRP A 173 9.29 9.26 -27.37
CA TRP A 173 8.10 8.81 -26.64
C TRP A 173 8.30 7.36 -26.21
N TYR A 174 7.81 7.02 -25.02
CA TYR A 174 7.89 5.64 -24.57
C TYR A 174 7.01 4.75 -25.44
N ARG A 175 7.52 3.55 -25.74
CA ARG A 175 6.87 2.55 -26.56
C ARG A 175 6.80 1.25 -25.78
N ASP A 176 5.59 0.81 -25.48
CA ASP A 176 5.28 -0.42 -24.76
C ASP A 176 5.33 -1.67 -25.66
N ASP A 177 5.32 -1.49 -26.98
CA ASP A 177 5.41 -2.54 -27.99
C ASP A 177 6.85 -2.91 -28.39
N ARG A 178 7.85 -2.18 -27.88
CA ARG A 178 9.26 -2.36 -28.19
C ARG A 178 10.05 -2.59 -26.90
N LYS A 179 11.07 -3.45 -26.98
CA LYS A 179 12.08 -3.62 -25.93
C LYS A 179 13.42 -3.13 -26.45
N ALA A 180 14.14 -2.37 -25.64
CA ALA A 180 15.50 -1.94 -25.94
C ALA A 180 16.46 -3.11 -26.14
N GLU A 181 17.32 -3.00 -27.15
CA GLU A 181 18.32 -4.02 -27.49
C GLU A 181 19.64 -3.83 -26.73
N ASP A 182 19.99 -2.59 -26.40
CA ASP A 182 21.21 -2.25 -25.67
C ASP A 182 20.98 -1.25 -24.52
N ASP A 183 22.01 -1.03 -23.71
CA ASP A 183 21.95 -0.17 -22.53
C ASP A 183 21.71 1.31 -22.85
N ARG A 184 22.15 1.76 -24.04
CA ARG A 184 21.87 3.13 -24.50
C ARG A 184 20.38 3.27 -24.80
N GLU A 185 19.80 2.33 -25.53
CA GLU A 185 18.37 2.32 -25.84
C GLU A 185 17.54 2.22 -24.55
N ARG A 186 17.94 1.36 -23.59
CA ARG A 186 17.25 1.24 -22.29
C ARG A 186 17.18 2.55 -21.52
N TRP A 187 18.28 3.31 -21.54
CA TRP A 187 18.34 4.63 -20.92
C TRP A 187 17.48 5.67 -21.65
N GLN A 188 17.39 5.62 -22.98
CA GLN A 188 16.49 6.49 -23.73
C GLN A 188 15.01 6.15 -23.47
N GLU A 189 14.67 4.86 -23.36
CA GLU A 189 13.33 4.42 -22.95
C GLU A 189 12.97 4.94 -21.54
N ASP A 190 13.89 4.82 -20.56
CA ASP A 190 13.69 5.35 -19.20
C ASP A 190 13.45 6.86 -19.20
N LYS A 191 14.25 7.60 -19.98
CA LYS A 191 14.11 9.04 -20.16
C LYS A 191 12.74 9.40 -20.71
N ALA A 192 12.33 8.76 -21.80
CA ALA A 192 11.05 9.03 -22.43
C ALA A 192 9.88 8.73 -21.48
N ALA A 193 9.92 7.59 -20.78
CA ALA A 193 8.89 7.16 -19.85
C ALA A 193 8.72 8.12 -18.67
N LEU A 194 9.80 8.42 -17.94
CA LEU A 194 9.71 9.25 -16.75
C LEU A 194 9.43 10.71 -17.08
N LEU A 195 9.97 11.26 -18.17
CA LEU A 195 9.69 12.66 -18.53
C LEU A 195 8.25 12.85 -19.00
N GLU A 196 7.66 11.85 -19.67
CA GLU A 196 6.22 11.85 -19.98
C GLU A 196 5.39 11.80 -18.69
N LEU A 197 5.72 10.88 -17.77
CA LEU A 197 5.06 10.75 -16.47
C LEU A 197 5.16 12.03 -15.62
N PHE A 198 6.34 12.63 -15.51
CA PHE A 198 6.57 13.83 -14.68
C PHE A 198 5.76 15.03 -15.17
N ALA A 199 5.54 15.15 -16.48
CA ALA A 199 4.68 16.20 -17.02
C ALA A 199 3.22 15.99 -16.59
N ASP A 200 2.71 14.76 -16.67
CA ASP A 200 1.35 14.43 -16.23
C ASP A 200 1.19 14.52 -14.69
N MET A 201 2.18 14.06 -13.90
CA MET A 201 2.20 14.23 -12.45
C MET A 201 2.22 15.69 -12.03
N HIS A 202 2.94 16.55 -12.77
CA HIS A 202 2.92 17.98 -12.52
C HIS A 202 1.50 18.54 -12.68
N VAL A 203 0.78 18.16 -13.75
CA VAL A 203 -0.63 18.54 -13.95
C VAL A 203 -1.51 18.06 -12.79
N ILE A 204 -1.30 16.83 -12.30
CA ILE A 204 -2.00 16.29 -11.13
C ILE A 204 -1.79 17.18 -9.91
N VAL A 205 -0.54 17.54 -9.63
CA VAL A 205 -0.16 18.28 -8.43
C VAL A 205 -0.61 19.74 -8.47
N THR A 206 -0.54 20.42 -9.62
CA THR A 206 -0.85 21.86 -9.73
C THR A 206 -2.30 22.16 -10.04
N THR A 207 -2.94 21.32 -10.86
CA THR A 207 -4.21 21.70 -11.51
C THR A 207 -5.39 20.81 -11.09
N LEU A 208 -5.16 19.51 -10.89
CA LEU A 208 -6.22 18.58 -10.44
C LEU A 208 -6.42 18.65 -8.93
N LYS A 209 -7.05 19.74 -8.48
CA LYS A 209 -7.53 19.87 -7.10
C LYS A 209 -8.74 18.94 -6.90
N GLY A 210 -8.72 18.13 -5.83
CA GLY A 210 -9.84 17.25 -5.47
C GLY A 210 -9.64 15.76 -5.79
N ILE A 211 -8.50 15.34 -6.33
CA ILE A 211 -8.13 13.92 -6.36
C ILE A 211 -7.96 13.44 -4.92
N GLN A 212 -8.82 12.52 -4.46
CA GLN A 212 -8.82 12.07 -3.07
C GLN A 212 -7.69 11.09 -2.74
N VAL A 213 -7.19 10.36 -3.74
CA VAL A 213 -6.15 9.34 -3.58
C VAL A 213 -4.92 9.72 -4.38
N GLN A 214 -3.79 9.84 -3.69
CA GLN A 214 -2.48 10.04 -4.29
C GLN A 214 -1.54 8.98 -3.77
N ASP A 215 -0.84 8.31 -4.69
CA ASP A 215 0.24 7.40 -4.31
C ASP A 215 1.43 8.17 -3.69
N GLU A 216 2.27 7.44 -2.95
CA GLU A 216 3.42 8.01 -2.26
C GLU A 216 4.45 8.60 -3.24
N PHE A 217 4.52 8.09 -4.47
CA PHE A 217 5.42 8.65 -5.48
C PHE A 217 4.96 10.04 -5.94
N VAL A 218 3.66 10.23 -6.22
CA VAL A 218 3.07 11.54 -6.52
C VAL A 218 3.19 12.50 -5.33
N LYS A 219 3.00 12.02 -4.09
CA LYS A 219 3.21 12.84 -2.89
C LYS A 219 4.67 13.30 -2.75
N GLY A 220 5.63 12.40 -2.95
CA GLY A 220 7.05 12.73 -2.94
C GLY A 220 7.44 13.69 -4.06
N PHE A 221 6.85 13.52 -5.24
CA PHE A 221 7.02 14.44 -6.37
C PHE A 221 6.48 15.83 -6.04
N LYS A 222 5.29 15.93 -5.43
CA LYS A 222 4.73 17.19 -4.92
C LYS A 222 5.64 17.85 -3.88
N GLN A 223 6.18 17.07 -2.94
CA GLN A 223 7.13 17.57 -1.94
C GLN A 223 8.41 18.09 -2.62
N MET A 224 8.91 17.40 -3.63
CA MET A 224 10.06 17.86 -4.44
C MET A 224 9.75 19.19 -5.13
N MET A 225 8.56 19.33 -5.72
CA MET A 225 8.13 20.58 -6.35
C MET A 225 8.03 21.75 -5.38
N GLN A 226 7.55 21.51 -4.17
CA GLN A 226 7.38 22.55 -3.14
C GLN A 226 8.71 22.96 -2.51
N THR A 227 9.56 21.99 -2.17
CA THR A 227 10.83 22.24 -1.46
C THR A 227 12.00 22.55 -2.39
N LYS A 228 11.84 22.29 -3.70
CA LYS A 228 12.92 22.32 -4.70
C LYS A 228 14.11 21.43 -4.32
N LYS A 229 13.86 20.37 -3.54
CA LYS A 229 14.84 19.38 -3.09
C LYS A 229 14.26 17.99 -3.27
N ILE A 230 15.09 17.00 -3.60
CA ILE A 230 14.66 15.61 -3.63
C ILE A 230 14.51 15.15 -2.16
N PRO A 231 13.32 14.66 -1.74
CA PRO A 231 13.05 14.34 -0.33
C PRO A 231 13.96 13.25 0.24
N GLY A 232 14.33 12.25 -0.55
CA GLY A 232 15.11 11.10 -0.12
C GLY A 232 15.37 10.08 -1.24
N VAL A 233 16.12 9.03 -0.91
CA VAL A 233 16.40 7.88 -1.79
C VAL A 233 15.11 7.16 -2.18
N TRP A 234 14.13 7.11 -1.27
CA TRP A 234 12.82 6.50 -1.48
C TRP A 234 12.05 7.09 -2.67
N LEU A 235 12.28 8.37 -3.02
CA LEU A 235 11.66 8.97 -4.20
C LEU A 235 12.25 8.42 -5.51
N ALA A 236 13.58 8.24 -5.54
CA ALA A 236 14.27 7.59 -6.67
C ALA A 236 13.88 6.11 -6.79
N PHE A 237 13.67 5.44 -5.65
CA PHE A 237 13.09 4.10 -5.58
C PHE A 237 11.67 4.04 -6.16
N GLY A 238 10.76 4.95 -5.77
CA GLY A 238 9.41 5.02 -6.32
C GLY A 238 9.38 5.22 -7.85
N ALA A 239 10.27 6.07 -8.36
CA ALA A 239 10.47 6.24 -9.81
C ALA A 239 11.00 4.96 -10.48
N GLN A 240 11.87 4.19 -9.80
CA GLN A 240 12.39 2.93 -10.33
C GLN A 240 11.31 1.85 -10.36
N ILE A 241 10.50 1.76 -9.31
CA ILE A 241 9.34 0.86 -9.24
C ILE A 241 8.38 1.13 -10.41
N TYR A 242 8.09 2.39 -10.72
CA TYR A 242 7.30 2.74 -11.90
C TYR A 242 7.90 2.17 -13.19
N LEU A 243 9.21 2.37 -13.43
CA LEU A 243 9.89 1.85 -14.62
C LEU A 243 9.87 0.32 -14.68
N ASP A 244 10.05 -0.36 -13.55
CA ASP A 244 10.04 -1.81 -13.47
C ASP A 244 8.64 -2.38 -13.81
N ILE A 245 7.58 -1.75 -13.31
CA ILE A 245 6.20 -2.12 -13.64
C ILE A 245 5.94 -1.93 -15.12
N LEU A 246 6.27 -0.75 -15.65
CA LEU A 246 6.08 -0.41 -17.05
C LEU A 246 6.77 -1.41 -17.98
N LYS A 247 8.05 -1.72 -17.70
CA LYS A 247 8.87 -2.64 -18.50
C LYS A 247 8.49 -4.11 -18.33
N SER A 248 8.08 -4.53 -17.12
CA SER A 248 7.69 -5.92 -16.86
C SER A 248 6.38 -6.29 -17.57
N LEU A 249 5.41 -5.37 -17.58
CA LEU A 249 4.14 -5.57 -18.27
C LEU A 249 4.28 -5.42 -19.79
N GLY A 250 5.14 -4.53 -20.27
CA GLY A 250 5.30 -4.27 -21.71
C GLY A 250 3.96 -3.86 -22.31
N SER A 251 3.55 -4.52 -23.41
CA SER A 251 2.26 -4.25 -24.08
C SER A 251 1.04 -4.46 -23.18
N GLU A 252 1.13 -5.29 -22.14
CA GLU A 252 0.04 -5.55 -21.20
C GLU A 252 -0.17 -4.40 -20.20
N VAL A 253 0.69 -3.38 -20.18
CA VAL A 253 0.56 -2.24 -19.25
C VAL A 253 -0.79 -1.54 -19.42
N ARG A 254 -1.31 -1.50 -20.65
CA ARG A 254 -2.58 -0.84 -21.01
C ARG A 254 -3.80 -1.49 -20.35
N ARG A 255 -3.70 -2.77 -19.96
CA ARG A 255 -4.75 -3.50 -19.26
C ARG A 255 -5.15 -2.83 -17.95
N GLY A 256 -4.24 -2.09 -17.31
CA GLY A 256 -4.55 -1.32 -16.10
C GLY A 256 -5.68 -0.29 -16.32
N GLU A 257 -5.64 0.43 -17.45
CA GLU A 257 -6.69 1.38 -17.81
C GLU A 257 -8.00 0.67 -18.15
N GLU A 258 -7.93 -0.44 -18.88
CA GLU A 258 -9.11 -1.25 -19.22
C GLU A 258 -9.82 -1.78 -17.98
N ASP A 259 -9.05 -2.30 -17.02
CA ASP A 259 -9.56 -2.78 -15.73
C ASP A 259 -10.21 -1.64 -14.93
N LEU A 260 -9.56 -0.47 -14.86
CA LEU A 260 -10.12 0.73 -14.23
C LEU A 260 -11.47 1.10 -14.84
N LYS A 261 -11.55 1.25 -16.16
CA LYS A 261 -12.78 1.62 -16.86
C LYS A 261 -13.88 0.58 -16.64
N ARG A 262 -13.56 -0.70 -16.83
CA ARG A 262 -14.52 -1.81 -16.66
C ARG A 262 -15.14 -1.83 -15.26
N ILE A 263 -14.30 -1.77 -14.22
CA ILE A 263 -14.77 -1.84 -12.84
C ILE A 263 -15.56 -0.58 -12.47
N THR A 264 -15.04 0.58 -12.86
CA THR A 264 -15.66 1.87 -12.57
C THR A 264 -17.04 1.99 -13.22
N ASN A 265 -17.16 1.60 -14.49
CA ASN A 265 -18.44 1.61 -15.20
C ASN A 265 -19.43 0.61 -14.60
N SER A 266 -18.97 -0.60 -14.26
CA SER A 266 -19.82 -1.59 -13.59
C SER A 266 -20.39 -1.08 -12.26
N ILE A 267 -19.57 -0.45 -11.42
CA ILE A 267 -20.04 0.17 -10.17
C ILE A 267 -20.98 1.34 -10.46
N GLY A 268 -20.63 2.18 -11.43
CA GLY A 268 -21.45 3.31 -11.85
C GLY A 268 -22.85 2.89 -12.27
N ASP A 269 -22.98 1.83 -13.07
CA ASP A 269 -24.25 1.33 -13.55
C ASP A 269 -25.12 0.84 -12.39
N VAL A 270 -24.56 0.04 -11.48
CA VAL A 270 -25.26 -0.43 -10.27
C VAL A 270 -25.77 0.73 -9.43
N VAL A 271 -24.96 1.77 -9.22
CA VAL A 271 -25.34 2.94 -8.40
C VAL A 271 -26.40 3.79 -9.11
N ARG A 272 -26.32 3.94 -10.44
CA ARG A 272 -27.29 4.72 -11.23
C ARG A 272 -28.65 4.02 -11.34
N GLU A 273 -28.67 2.69 -11.41
CA GLU A 273 -29.87 1.85 -11.47
C GLU A 273 -30.61 1.68 -10.14
N ALA A 274 -30.05 2.18 -9.03
CA ALA A 274 -30.64 2.09 -7.70
C ALA A 274 -31.27 3.43 -7.25
N PRO A 275 -32.49 3.79 -7.73
CA PRO A 275 -33.13 5.08 -7.43
C PRO A 275 -33.42 5.28 -5.94
N GLU A 276 -33.56 4.19 -5.17
CA GLU A 276 -33.77 4.24 -3.72
C GLU A 276 -32.56 4.82 -2.97
N LEU A 277 -31.34 4.65 -3.49
CA LEU A 277 -30.13 5.25 -2.93
C LEU A 277 -30.21 6.78 -2.99
N LYS A 278 -30.75 7.34 -4.08
CA LYS A 278 -30.85 8.78 -4.33
C LYS A 278 -31.96 9.48 -3.55
N ARG A 279 -32.96 8.74 -3.05
CA ARG A 279 -34.08 9.29 -2.25
C ARG A 279 -33.67 9.62 -0.82
N SER A 280 -32.64 8.97 -0.30
CA SER A 280 -32.14 9.23 1.04
C SER A 280 -31.25 10.47 1.04
N ARG A 281 -31.72 11.56 1.67
CA ARG A 281 -30.90 12.77 1.88
C ARG A 281 -29.57 12.47 2.60
N HIS A 282 -29.52 11.40 3.40
CA HIS A 282 -28.31 10.99 4.12
C HIS A 282 -27.21 10.39 3.23
N PHE A 283 -27.56 9.87 2.04
CA PHE A 283 -26.59 9.21 1.16
C PHE A 283 -26.29 10.00 -0.11
N LYS A 284 -27.10 11.03 -0.41
CA LYS A 284 -27.03 11.78 -1.66
C LYS A 284 -25.62 12.32 -1.94
N GLU A 285 -25.02 13.03 -0.99
CA GLU A 285 -23.69 13.63 -1.16
C GLU A 285 -22.62 12.55 -1.43
N ALA A 286 -22.58 11.49 -0.63
CA ALA A 286 -21.59 10.44 -0.81
C ALA A 286 -21.79 9.62 -2.10
N ILE A 287 -23.02 9.49 -2.59
CA ILE A 287 -23.32 8.91 -3.91
C ILE A 287 -22.87 9.84 -5.02
N ASP A 288 -23.13 11.14 -4.89
CA ASP A 288 -22.72 12.15 -5.87
C ASP A 288 -21.18 12.20 -5.96
N ASP A 289 -20.46 12.12 -4.83
CA ASP A 289 -18.99 12.03 -4.78
C ASP A 289 -18.47 10.75 -5.46
N LEU A 290 -19.10 9.59 -5.19
CA LEU A 290 -18.76 8.33 -5.84
C LEU A 290 -18.98 8.41 -7.35
N LEU A 291 -20.13 8.92 -7.78
CA LEU A 291 -20.48 9.05 -9.19
C LEU A 291 -19.57 10.06 -9.91
N MET A 292 -19.16 11.14 -9.23
CA MET A 292 -18.18 12.09 -9.76
C MET A 292 -16.84 11.38 -10.03
N SER A 293 -16.37 10.57 -9.08
CA SER A 293 -15.14 9.77 -9.25
C SER A 293 -15.29 8.72 -10.36
N VAL A 294 -16.47 8.09 -10.45
CA VAL A 294 -16.78 7.13 -11.52
C VAL A 294 -16.78 7.79 -12.89
N ASP A 295 -17.42 8.94 -13.03
CA ASP A 295 -17.50 9.66 -14.30
C ASP A 295 -16.13 10.20 -14.72
N GLN A 296 -15.32 10.62 -13.75
CA GLN A 296 -13.96 11.09 -13.98
C GLN A 296 -13.08 9.97 -14.55
N TRP A 297 -13.04 8.80 -13.91
CA TRP A 297 -12.08 7.75 -14.25
C TRP A 297 -12.62 6.65 -15.17
N GLY A 298 -13.94 6.52 -15.29
CA GLY A 298 -14.61 5.52 -16.14
C GLY A 298 -14.92 5.99 -17.56
N SER A 299 -14.81 7.31 -17.83
CA SER A 299 -15.09 7.86 -19.15
C SER A 299 -13.89 7.74 -20.11
N ASP A 300 -14.16 7.73 -21.41
CA ASP A 300 -13.12 7.80 -22.45
C ASP A 300 -12.55 9.22 -22.65
N LYS A 301 -12.84 10.14 -21.73
CA LYS A 301 -12.34 11.51 -21.79
C LYS A 301 -10.90 11.55 -21.29
N ASP A 302 -10.01 12.07 -22.14
CA ASP A 302 -8.66 12.39 -21.72
C ASP A 302 -8.65 13.71 -20.94
N ILE A 303 -8.75 13.59 -19.61
CA ILE A 303 -8.79 14.72 -18.67
C ILE A 303 -7.52 15.56 -18.75
N PHE A 304 -6.35 14.94 -18.97
CA PHE A 304 -5.08 15.65 -19.11
C PHE A 304 -5.09 16.54 -20.35
N ASN A 305 -5.64 16.04 -21.45
CA ASN A 305 -5.84 16.86 -22.65
C ASN A 305 -6.82 18.00 -22.45
N ILE A 306 -7.95 17.75 -21.77
CA ILE A 306 -8.93 18.80 -21.48
C ILE A 306 -8.26 19.91 -20.66
N ILE A 307 -7.47 19.55 -19.65
CA ILE A 307 -6.75 20.52 -18.84
C ILE A 307 -5.71 21.29 -19.67
N ARG A 308 -4.95 20.60 -20.53
CA ARG A 308 -4.00 21.25 -21.44
C ARG A 308 -4.70 22.24 -22.35
N GLN A 309 -5.82 21.86 -22.93
CA GLN A 309 -6.61 22.71 -23.82
C GLN A 309 -7.12 23.96 -23.08
N VAL A 310 -7.68 23.79 -21.86
CA VAL A 310 -8.14 24.92 -21.03
C VAL A 310 -6.98 25.82 -20.61
N GLY A 311 -5.80 25.24 -20.34
CA GLY A 311 -4.58 25.97 -19.98
C GLY A 311 -3.82 26.59 -21.15
N GLY A 312 -4.31 26.46 -22.40
CA GLY A 312 -3.62 26.96 -23.59
C GLY A 312 -2.31 26.22 -23.91
N LEU A 313 -2.13 25.01 -23.39
CA LEU A 313 -0.97 24.16 -23.61
C LEU A 313 -1.15 23.31 -24.89
N PRO A 314 -0.05 22.85 -25.51
CA PRO A 314 -0.13 21.93 -26.65
C PRO A 314 -0.96 20.69 -26.30
N ILE A 315 -2.01 20.45 -27.09
CA ILE A 315 -2.92 19.30 -26.95
C ILE A 315 -2.18 18.04 -27.43
N ARG A 316 -2.18 16.98 -26.61
CA ARG A 316 -1.61 15.67 -26.95
C ARG A 316 -2.28 14.56 -26.11
N PRO A 317 -2.72 13.45 -26.75
CA PRO A 317 -3.18 12.25 -26.05
C PRO A 317 -2.24 11.87 -24.90
N SER A 318 -2.76 11.88 -23.68
CA SER A 318 -2.01 11.43 -22.52
C SER A 318 -2.05 9.92 -22.45
N ASN A 319 -0.87 9.31 -22.33
CA ASN A 319 -0.75 7.89 -21.99
C ASN A 319 -0.72 7.67 -20.48
N PHE A 320 -1.10 8.66 -19.66
CA PHE A 320 -0.94 8.55 -18.21
C PHE A 320 -1.66 7.33 -17.66
N LEU A 321 -2.95 7.14 -17.98
CA LEU A 321 -3.70 5.96 -17.50
C LEU A 321 -3.16 4.66 -18.12
N SER A 322 -2.98 4.65 -19.44
CA SER A 322 -2.50 3.44 -20.15
C SER A 322 -1.10 2.99 -19.75
N HIS A 323 -0.22 3.89 -19.30
CA HIS A 323 1.13 3.57 -18.84
C HIS A 323 1.30 3.68 -17.31
N ASN A 324 0.21 3.82 -16.54
CA ASN A 324 0.28 3.91 -15.07
C ASN A 324 -0.77 3.01 -14.40
N PRO A 325 -0.58 1.67 -14.46
CA PRO A 325 -1.49 0.72 -13.85
C PRO A 325 -1.51 0.82 -12.32
N MET A 326 -0.43 1.33 -11.69
CA MET A 326 -0.40 1.58 -10.25
C MET A 326 -1.45 2.65 -9.86
N PHE A 327 -1.47 3.77 -10.59
CA PHE A 327 -2.50 4.79 -10.42
C PHE A 327 -3.90 4.22 -10.64
N CYS A 328 -4.10 3.50 -11.75
CA CYS A 328 -5.38 2.85 -12.05
C CYS A 328 -5.87 1.93 -10.91
N GLY A 329 -4.99 1.08 -10.38
CA GLY A 329 -5.33 0.15 -9.31
C GLY A 329 -5.69 0.82 -7.98
N LEU A 330 -5.01 1.91 -7.62
CA LEU A 330 -5.35 2.67 -6.41
C LEU A 330 -6.71 3.36 -6.55
N HIS A 331 -7.04 3.87 -7.73
CA HIS A 331 -8.37 4.43 -7.98
C HIS A 331 -9.47 3.37 -8.01
N VAL A 332 -9.20 2.18 -8.55
CA VAL A 332 -10.12 1.03 -8.42
C VAL A 332 -10.35 0.69 -6.94
N HIS A 333 -9.28 0.65 -6.13
CA HIS A 333 -9.39 0.37 -4.70
C HIS A 333 -10.28 1.40 -3.99
N ASP A 334 -10.04 2.69 -4.24
CA ASP A 334 -10.81 3.80 -3.66
C ASP A 334 -12.30 3.70 -3.98
N ILE A 335 -12.63 3.59 -5.27
CA ILE A 335 -14.02 3.46 -5.75
C ILE A 335 -14.70 2.22 -5.13
N ARG A 336 -14.00 1.08 -5.08
CA ARG A 336 -14.53 -0.15 -4.46
C ARG A 336 -14.79 0.01 -2.96
N THR A 337 -13.88 0.64 -2.22
CA THR A 337 -14.05 0.84 -0.77
C THR A 337 -15.15 1.85 -0.45
N ALA A 338 -15.26 2.93 -1.23
CA ALA A 338 -16.38 3.86 -1.15
C ALA A 338 -17.72 3.18 -1.45
N PHE A 339 -17.79 2.39 -2.55
CA PHE A 339 -18.98 1.62 -2.91
C PHE A 339 -19.36 0.60 -1.84
N HIS A 340 -18.39 -0.15 -1.32
CA HIS A 340 -18.61 -1.12 -0.24
C HIS A 340 -19.18 -0.45 1.02
N ARG A 341 -18.58 0.68 1.45
CA ARG A 341 -19.07 1.43 2.61
C ARG A 341 -20.53 1.86 2.41
N LEU A 342 -20.83 2.48 1.27
CA LEU A 342 -22.18 2.95 0.96
C LEU A 342 -23.18 1.79 0.88
N GLY A 343 -22.80 0.68 0.23
CA GLY A 343 -23.62 -0.51 0.11
C GLY A 343 -23.98 -1.12 1.47
N ILE A 344 -23.02 -1.24 2.38
CA ILE A 344 -23.24 -1.79 3.72
C ILE A 344 -24.14 -0.87 4.56
N GLU A 345 -23.92 0.46 4.52
CA GLU A 345 -24.77 1.42 5.23
C GLU A 345 -26.20 1.39 4.70
N PHE A 346 -26.36 1.35 3.38
CA PHE A 346 -27.66 1.26 2.75
C PHE A 346 -28.38 -0.04 3.13
N ALA A 347 -27.72 -1.19 2.98
CA ALA A 347 -28.30 -2.49 3.29
C ALA A 347 -28.65 -2.63 4.78
N SER A 348 -27.83 -2.07 5.66
CA SER A 348 -28.10 -2.05 7.12
C SER A 348 -29.34 -1.23 7.47
N LYS A 349 -29.60 -0.12 6.78
CA LYS A 349 -30.82 0.68 6.95
C LYS A 349 -32.01 0.11 6.16
N GLY A 350 -31.75 -0.60 5.07
CA GLY A 350 -32.71 -1.09 4.07
C GLY A 350 -33.48 -2.34 4.45
N ASN A 351 -33.54 -2.70 5.73
CA ASN A 351 -34.26 -3.88 6.23
C ASN A 351 -33.74 -5.26 5.71
N LEU A 352 -32.52 -5.35 5.13
CA LEU A 352 -31.99 -6.62 4.61
C LEU A 352 -31.96 -7.72 5.69
N MET A 353 -31.62 -7.36 6.92
CA MET A 353 -31.63 -8.30 8.06
C MET A 353 -33.02 -8.88 8.34
N HIS A 354 -34.08 -8.10 8.12
CA HIS A 354 -35.46 -8.58 8.23
C HIS A 354 -35.81 -9.53 7.08
N ALA A 355 -35.32 -9.25 5.87
CA ALA A 355 -35.48 -10.16 4.75
C ALA A 355 -34.79 -11.51 5.02
N PHE A 356 -33.60 -11.51 5.66
CA PHE A 356 -32.95 -12.76 6.09
C PHE A 356 -33.75 -13.55 7.11
N GLN A 357 -34.30 -12.88 8.12
CA GLN A 357 -35.12 -13.57 9.13
C GLN A 357 -36.42 -14.13 8.53
N LEU A 358 -37.05 -13.39 7.63
CA LEU A 358 -38.24 -13.86 6.92
C LEU A 358 -37.89 -15.04 6.01
N TYR A 359 -36.83 -14.93 5.21
CA TYR A 359 -36.35 -16.01 4.34
C TYR A 359 -36.06 -17.29 5.13
N GLN A 360 -35.37 -17.17 6.26
CA GLN A 360 -35.05 -18.30 7.13
C GLN A 360 -36.30 -18.93 7.75
N ALA A 361 -37.28 -18.12 8.20
CA ALA A 361 -38.53 -18.62 8.75
C ALA A 361 -39.33 -19.38 7.68
N LEU A 362 -39.50 -18.80 6.48
CA LEU A 362 -40.22 -19.45 5.38
C LEU A 362 -39.55 -20.77 4.95
N ARG A 363 -38.21 -20.81 4.97
CA ARG A 363 -37.45 -22.04 4.70
C ARG A 363 -37.68 -23.11 5.75
N GLN A 364 -37.70 -22.75 7.04
CA GLN A 364 -37.89 -23.71 8.13
C GLN A 364 -39.31 -24.25 8.21
N GLU A 365 -40.31 -23.44 7.87
CA GLU A 365 -41.71 -23.87 7.77
C GLU A 365 -41.98 -24.69 6.50
N GLY A 366 -40.99 -24.91 5.64
CA GLY A 366 -41.14 -25.68 4.39
C GLY A 366 -42.02 -24.99 3.36
N ILE A 367 -42.16 -23.66 3.44
CA ILE A 367 -43.01 -22.87 2.54
C ILE A 367 -42.30 -22.58 1.22
N LEU A 368 -40.97 -22.39 1.25
CA LEU A 368 -40.18 -22.12 0.06
C LEU A 368 -39.89 -23.40 -0.72
N GLU A 369 -40.25 -23.41 -2.00
CA GLU A 369 -39.82 -24.43 -2.94
C GLU A 369 -38.33 -24.28 -3.29
N GLU A 370 -37.71 -25.34 -3.80
CA GLU A 370 -36.26 -25.35 -4.10
C GLU A 370 -35.85 -24.26 -5.10
N GLN A 371 -36.74 -23.96 -6.05
CA GLN A 371 -36.60 -22.91 -7.06
C GLN A 371 -36.80 -21.49 -6.53
N GLU A 372 -37.38 -21.33 -5.33
CA GLU A 372 -37.58 -20.05 -4.68
C GLU A 372 -36.42 -19.68 -3.74
N LYS A 373 -35.46 -20.59 -3.57
CA LYS A 373 -34.23 -20.31 -2.81
C LYS A 373 -33.43 -19.23 -3.52
N ARG A 374 -33.09 -18.18 -2.76
CA ARG A 374 -32.38 -17.01 -3.28
C ARG A 374 -30.89 -17.18 -2.98
N ALA A 375 -30.12 -17.59 -3.99
CA ALA A 375 -28.68 -17.80 -3.89
C ALA A 375 -27.94 -16.58 -3.31
N ASP A 376 -28.35 -15.36 -3.68
CA ASP A 376 -27.73 -14.12 -3.17
C ASP A 376 -27.93 -13.94 -1.66
N LEU A 377 -29.13 -14.25 -1.14
CA LEU A 377 -29.42 -14.14 0.29
C LEU A 377 -28.61 -15.18 1.07
N GLU A 378 -28.52 -16.41 0.55
CA GLU A 378 -27.74 -17.48 1.17
C GLU A 378 -26.24 -17.16 1.19
N PHE A 379 -25.73 -16.60 0.09
CA PHE A 379 -24.35 -16.16 0.00
C PHE A 379 -24.03 -15.06 1.03
N ILE A 380 -24.87 -14.03 1.12
CA ILE A 380 -24.65 -12.95 2.10
C ILE A 380 -24.79 -13.49 3.53
N MET A 381 -25.78 -14.34 3.82
CA MET A 381 -25.91 -14.99 5.13
C MET A 381 -24.67 -15.80 5.51
N LYS A 382 -24.08 -16.52 4.56
CA LYS A 382 -22.85 -17.30 4.77
C LYS A 382 -21.67 -16.39 5.13
N ILE A 383 -21.50 -15.26 4.43
CA ILE A 383 -20.39 -14.32 4.69
C ILE A 383 -20.58 -13.55 5.99
N GLN A 384 -21.81 -13.16 6.30
CA GLN A 384 -22.13 -12.34 7.49
C GLN A 384 -22.17 -13.17 8.77
N GLY A 385 -22.48 -14.46 8.65
CA GLY A 385 -22.68 -15.37 9.77
C GLY A 385 -24.02 -15.16 10.47
N ASN A 386 -24.46 -16.17 11.23
CA ASN A 386 -25.75 -16.15 11.92
C ASN A 386 -25.85 -15.02 12.96
N SER A 387 -24.73 -14.62 13.57
CA SER A 387 -24.69 -13.56 14.60
C SER A 387 -25.04 -12.18 14.04
N ALA A 388 -24.86 -11.96 12.73
CA ALA A 388 -25.31 -10.74 12.09
C ALA A 388 -26.85 -10.69 12.06
N SER A 389 -27.51 -11.79 11.69
CA SER A 389 -28.96 -11.81 11.45
C SER A 389 -29.82 -12.17 12.66
N PHE A 390 -29.26 -12.86 13.65
CA PHE A 390 -30.02 -13.43 14.76
C PHE A 390 -29.41 -13.10 16.12
N VAL A 391 -30.26 -13.00 17.15
CA VAL A 391 -29.80 -13.05 18.54
C VAL A 391 -29.70 -14.52 18.98
N GLY A 392 -28.48 -15.06 18.98
CA GLY A 392 -28.22 -16.46 19.29
C GLY A 392 -28.31 -17.37 18.06
N ASN A 393 -28.72 -18.62 18.27
CA ASN A 393 -28.94 -19.55 17.16
C ASN A 393 -30.17 -19.14 16.34
N PRO A 394 -30.23 -19.53 15.05
CA PRO A 394 -31.44 -19.31 14.25
C PRO A 394 -32.66 -19.87 14.98
N PRO A 395 -33.75 -19.07 15.12
CA PRO A 395 -35.00 -19.54 15.70
C PRO A 395 -35.56 -20.72 14.88
N THR A 396 -36.43 -21.54 15.46
CA THR A 396 -37.02 -22.75 14.82
C THR A 396 -38.51 -22.91 15.09
N SER A 397 -39.19 -21.86 15.58
CA SER A 397 -40.61 -21.89 15.88
C SER A 397 -41.22 -20.50 15.67
N LEU A 398 -42.53 -20.47 15.42
CA LEU A 398 -43.27 -19.24 15.13
C LEU A 398 -43.10 -18.16 16.21
N GLU A 399 -43.20 -18.54 17.49
CA GLU A 399 -43.01 -17.61 18.60
C GLU A 399 -41.56 -17.12 18.69
N ALA A 400 -40.59 -18.00 18.42
CA ALA A 400 -39.18 -17.65 18.42
C ALA A 400 -38.81 -16.71 17.26
N TYR A 401 -39.44 -16.82 16.09
CA TYR A 401 -39.24 -15.88 14.97
C TYR A 401 -39.61 -14.46 15.38
N SER A 402 -40.83 -14.28 15.91
CA SER A 402 -41.33 -12.98 16.34
C SER A 402 -40.47 -12.37 17.45
N LYS A 403 -40.06 -13.20 18.42
CA LYS A 403 -39.18 -12.77 19.52
C LYS A 403 -37.79 -12.36 19.02
N ASN A 404 -37.16 -13.15 18.15
CA ASN A 404 -35.85 -12.84 17.59
C ASN A 404 -35.90 -11.55 16.75
N PHE A 405 -36.93 -11.40 15.92
CA PHE A 405 -37.18 -10.19 15.15
C PHE A 405 -37.27 -8.95 16.05
N ALA A 406 -38.10 -9.00 17.08
CA ALA A 406 -38.22 -7.91 18.05
C ALA A 406 -36.88 -7.59 18.74
N LEU A 407 -36.12 -8.60 19.15
CA LEU A 407 -34.78 -8.42 19.74
C LEU A 407 -33.81 -7.73 18.77
N THR A 408 -33.78 -8.14 17.49
CA THR A 408 -32.91 -7.52 16.47
C THR A 408 -33.29 -6.10 16.08
N LYS A 409 -34.54 -5.69 16.35
CA LYS A 409 -34.99 -4.29 16.27
C LYS A 409 -34.59 -3.47 17.51
N GLY A 410 -33.95 -4.10 18.49
CA GLY A 410 -33.54 -3.46 19.74
C GLY A 410 -34.61 -3.49 20.83
N ILE A 411 -35.69 -4.27 20.71
CA ILE A 411 -36.63 -4.45 21.83
C ILE A 411 -35.93 -5.30 22.91
N SER A 412 -35.91 -4.82 24.14
CA SER A 412 -35.20 -5.50 25.24
C SER A 412 -35.84 -6.84 25.59
N ALA A 413 -35.01 -7.84 25.93
CA ALA A 413 -35.46 -9.12 26.48
C ALA A 413 -36.35 -8.96 27.72
N THR A 414 -36.17 -7.87 28.48
CA THR A 414 -37.01 -7.53 29.64
C THR A 414 -38.47 -7.25 29.28
N HIS A 415 -38.78 -7.06 27.99
CA HIS A 415 -40.14 -6.92 27.49
C HIS A 415 -41.00 -8.16 27.78
N TRP A 416 -40.40 -9.36 27.78
CA TRP A 416 -41.07 -10.64 27.97
C TRP A 416 -40.94 -11.20 29.39
N LEU A 417 -40.48 -10.41 30.37
CA LEU A 417 -40.37 -10.87 31.76
C LEU A 417 -41.77 -10.90 32.43
N PRO A 418 -42.07 -11.95 33.24
CA PRO A 418 -43.25 -11.96 34.10
C PRO A 418 -43.22 -10.77 35.08
N ASN A 419 -44.38 -10.16 35.36
CA ASN A 419 -44.56 -9.02 36.28
C ASN A 419 -44.07 -7.63 35.81
N ARG A 420 -44.11 -7.36 34.50
CA ARG A 420 -43.89 -5.99 34.01
C ARG A 420 -45.01 -5.06 34.46
N SER A 421 -44.64 -3.98 35.16
CA SER A 421 -45.57 -2.92 35.58
C SER A 421 -46.28 -2.32 34.37
N THR A 422 -47.60 -2.49 34.29
CA THR A 422 -48.47 -1.95 33.24
C THR A 422 -48.57 -0.42 33.25
N LYS A 423 -47.99 0.24 34.27
CA LYS A 423 -47.97 1.70 34.39
C LYS A 423 -47.04 2.38 33.37
N ASN A 424 -45.99 1.71 32.90
CA ASN A 424 -45.08 2.23 31.87
C ASN A 424 -45.31 1.55 30.52
N LYS A 425 -46.17 2.16 29.68
CA LYS A 425 -46.50 1.68 28.32
C LYS A 425 -45.32 1.74 27.31
N LYS A 426 -44.21 2.41 27.65
CA LYS A 426 -43.05 2.52 26.75
C LYS A 426 -42.35 1.18 26.58
N ILE A 427 -42.17 0.72 25.34
CA ILE A 427 -41.40 -0.47 25.00
C ILE A 427 -39.92 -0.21 25.37
N PRO A 428 -39.30 -1.04 26.22
CA PRO A 428 -37.90 -0.87 26.56
C PRO A 428 -37.04 -1.19 25.34
N MET A 429 -36.24 -0.21 24.92
CA MET A 429 -35.33 -0.31 23.77
C MET A 429 -33.88 -0.40 24.26
N PHE A 430 -33.09 -1.23 23.59
CA PHE A 430 -31.67 -1.40 23.81
C PHE A 430 -30.96 -1.29 22.46
N ARG A 431 -30.27 -0.15 22.23
CA ARG A 431 -29.62 0.13 20.93
C ARG A 431 -28.56 -0.91 20.55
N ALA A 432 -27.84 -1.46 21.53
CA ALA A 432 -26.86 -2.52 21.28
C ALA A 432 -27.49 -3.89 20.91
N GLY A 433 -28.83 -4.02 21.00
CA GLY A 433 -29.57 -5.16 20.45
C GLY A 433 -29.91 -5.01 18.97
N ILE A 434 -29.75 -3.81 18.38
CA ILE A 434 -30.01 -3.58 16.97
C ILE A 434 -28.93 -4.30 16.16
N ARG A 435 -29.37 -5.19 15.27
CA ARG A 435 -28.46 -5.92 14.38
C ARG A 435 -28.29 -5.18 13.06
N THR A 436 -27.04 -5.03 12.65
CA THR A 436 -26.63 -4.45 11.37
C THR A 436 -25.69 -5.40 10.66
N ILE A 437 -25.52 -5.20 9.36
CA ILE A 437 -24.57 -5.97 8.56
C ILE A 437 -23.16 -5.61 9.04
N ASN A 438 -22.29 -6.61 9.12
CA ASN A 438 -20.89 -6.40 9.46
C ASN A 438 -20.15 -5.82 8.26
N TYR A 439 -19.32 -4.81 8.53
CA TYR A 439 -18.35 -4.33 7.55
C TYR A 439 -17.32 -5.42 7.29
N GLN A 440 -17.36 -5.94 6.06
CA GLN A 440 -16.34 -6.86 5.54
C GLN A 440 -15.16 -6.06 4.98
N ALA A 441 -14.14 -6.76 4.46
CA ALA A 441 -12.96 -6.15 3.83
C ALA A 441 -12.15 -5.23 4.76
N ARG A 442 -11.94 -5.66 6.01
CA ARG A 442 -11.24 -4.89 7.06
C ARG A 442 -9.87 -4.36 6.59
N ALA A 443 -9.08 -5.19 5.92
CA ALA A 443 -7.78 -4.80 5.38
C ALA A 443 -7.91 -3.66 4.35
N SER A 444 -8.75 -3.82 3.32
CA SER A 444 -8.97 -2.79 2.31
C SER A 444 -9.47 -1.48 2.91
N MET A 445 -10.38 -1.56 3.89
CA MET A 445 -10.89 -0.35 4.58
C MET A 445 -9.80 0.34 5.41
N ALA A 446 -8.92 -0.41 6.06
CA ALA A 446 -7.78 0.16 6.79
C ALA A 446 -6.80 0.85 5.84
N PHE A 447 -6.42 0.17 4.74
CA PHE A 447 -5.54 0.75 3.72
C PHE A 447 -6.15 1.99 3.04
N ALA A 448 -7.45 2.01 2.77
CA ALA A 448 -8.11 3.16 2.14
C ALA A 448 -7.92 4.45 2.94
N GLN A 449 -7.94 4.37 4.28
CA GLN A 449 -7.71 5.54 5.14
C GLN A 449 -6.27 6.07 5.05
N THR A 450 -5.31 5.22 4.70
CA THR A 450 -3.87 5.56 4.67
C THR A 450 -3.40 6.20 3.36
N PHE A 451 -4.27 6.24 2.34
CA PHE A 451 -3.95 6.76 1.00
C PHE A 451 -4.66 8.07 0.66
N ILE A 452 -5.46 8.60 1.59
CA ILE A 452 -6.09 9.92 1.46
C ILE A 452 -4.99 11.00 1.46
N VAL A 453 -5.14 12.03 0.62
CA VAL A 453 -4.13 13.09 0.40
C VAL A 453 -3.57 13.69 1.70
N ASP A 454 -4.38 13.83 2.75
CA ASP A 454 -3.99 14.44 4.03
C ASP A 454 -3.61 13.43 5.13
N SER A 455 -3.49 12.13 4.81
CA SER A 455 -3.04 11.13 5.78
C SER A 455 -1.56 11.34 6.12
N ASP A 456 -1.19 11.31 7.40
CA ASP A 456 0.23 11.36 7.81
C ASP A 456 1.00 10.21 7.14
N SER A 457 2.02 10.56 6.35
CA SER A 457 2.88 9.60 5.65
C SER A 457 3.64 8.72 6.64
N ARG A 458 3.86 9.18 7.88
CA ARG A 458 4.61 8.49 8.93
C ARG A 458 3.81 7.43 9.71
N GLY A 459 2.52 7.26 9.40
CA GLY A 459 1.64 6.36 10.16
C GLY A 459 1.64 4.89 9.73
N LEU A 460 2.29 4.53 8.62
CA LEU A 460 2.28 3.15 8.10
C LEU A 460 3.70 2.58 8.11
N ASN A 461 4.03 1.85 9.16
CA ASN A 461 5.26 1.08 9.31
C ASN A 461 4.94 -0.43 9.32
N VAL A 462 5.95 -1.27 9.52
CA VAL A 462 5.81 -2.72 9.49
C VAL A 462 4.80 -3.20 10.53
N GLU A 463 4.83 -2.67 11.75
CA GLU A 463 3.91 -3.09 12.83
C GLU A 463 2.45 -2.75 12.51
N VAL A 464 2.19 -1.60 11.87
CA VAL A 464 0.84 -1.22 11.46
C VAL A 464 0.35 -2.10 10.31
N VAL A 465 1.21 -2.44 9.36
CA VAL A 465 0.87 -3.39 8.28
C VAL A 465 0.51 -4.75 8.88
N ASP A 466 1.32 -5.27 9.80
CA ASP A 466 1.03 -6.54 10.49
C ASP A 466 -0.29 -6.49 11.25
N LEU A 467 -0.58 -5.39 11.96
CA LEU A 467 -1.86 -5.21 12.64
C LEU A 467 -3.06 -5.21 11.68
N ILE A 468 -2.92 -4.56 10.52
CA ILE A 468 -3.95 -4.55 9.48
C ILE A 468 -4.19 -5.98 8.96
N LEU A 469 -3.12 -6.71 8.67
CA LEU A 469 -3.19 -8.09 8.18
C LEU A 469 -3.80 -9.03 9.23
N ASP A 470 -3.37 -8.93 10.49
CA ASP A 470 -3.96 -9.69 11.62
C ASP A 470 -5.46 -9.42 11.76
N SER A 471 -5.86 -8.15 11.65
CA SER A 471 -7.27 -7.76 11.77
C SER A 471 -8.14 -8.28 10.63
N SER A 472 -7.53 -8.61 9.49
CA SER A 472 -8.22 -9.08 8.30
C SER A 472 -8.84 -10.46 8.47
N GLY A 473 -8.28 -11.28 9.38
CA GLY A 473 -8.67 -12.68 9.56
C GLY A 473 -8.20 -13.60 8.43
N TRP A 474 -7.35 -13.12 7.52
CA TRP A 474 -6.69 -13.90 6.48
C TRP A 474 -5.19 -13.91 6.76
N TYR A 475 -4.63 -15.07 7.07
CA TYR A 475 -3.20 -15.22 7.30
C TYR A 475 -2.60 -16.23 6.34
N LYS A 476 -1.37 -15.98 5.93
CA LYS A 476 -0.53 -16.96 5.24
C LYS A 476 0.33 -17.64 6.28
N LYS A 477 0.27 -18.97 6.40
CA LYS A 477 1.33 -19.73 7.06
C LYS A 477 2.51 -19.81 6.13
N HIS A 478 3.70 -19.51 6.65
CA HIS A 478 4.95 -19.85 6.00
C HIS A 478 5.26 -21.30 6.37
N ASP A 479 4.82 -22.26 5.55
CA ASP A 479 5.33 -23.62 5.69
C ASP A 479 6.76 -23.67 5.15
N SER A 480 7.61 -24.45 5.82
CA SER A 480 9.05 -24.58 5.53
C SER A 480 9.37 -25.13 4.14
N ASP A 481 8.35 -25.62 3.41
CA ASP A 481 8.45 -26.15 2.04
C ASP A 481 8.01 -25.16 0.92
N GLY A 482 7.78 -23.88 1.25
CA GLY A 482 7.59 -22.83 0.23
C GLY A 482 6.24 -22.81 -0.50
N THR A 483 5.31 -23.70 -0.14
CA THR A 483 3.91 -23.64 -0.61
C THR A 483 3.14 -22.54 0.11
N ARG A 484 2.59 -21.59 -0.66
CA ARG A 484 1.83 -20.43 -0.17
C ARG A 484 0.32 -20.75 -0.21
N GLU A 485 -0.28 -21.15 0.91
CA GLU A 485 -1.74 -21.31 1.03
C GLU A 485 -2.38 -20.17 1.86
N LEU A 486 -3.54 -19.69 1.40
CA LEU A 486 -4.36 -18.67 2.06
C LEU A 486 -5.45 -19.38 2.88
N GLU A 487 -5.37 -19.32 4.21
CA GLU A 487 -6.44 -19.80 5.09
C GLU A 487 -7.28 -18.64 5.60
N SER A 488 -8.62 -18.78 5.54
CA SER A 488 -9.54 -17.90 6.25
C SER A 488 -9.65 -18.35 7.71
N ALA A 489 -9.46 -17.44 8.67
CA ALA A 489 -9.76 -17.73 10.06
C ALA A 489 -11.24 -18.10 10.19
N SER A 490 -11.51 -19.34 10.60
CA SER A 490 -12.87 -19.75 10.93
C SER A 490 -13.33 -18.95 12.15
N THR A 491 -14.60 -18.57 12.21
CA THR A 491 -15.19 -17.74 13.29
C THR A 491 -15.09 -18.35 14.70
N ASN A 492 -14.62 -19.60 14.82
CA ASN A 492 -14.34 -20.25 16.10
C ASN A 492 -12.93 -19.96 16.64
N ASP A 493 -11.95 -19.66 15.78
CA ASP A 493 -10.55 -19.44 16.17
C ASP A 493 -10.33 -18.07 16.85
N GLU A 494 -11.23 -17.11 16.62
CA GLU A 494 -11.22 -15.79 17.28
C GLU A 494 -11.45 -15.91 18.79
N LYS A 495 -12.17 -16.95 19.26
CA LYS A 495 -12.37 -17.18 20.70
C LYS A 495 -11.15 -17.81 21.37
N ASP A 496 -10.38 -18.63 20.64
CA ASP A 496 -9.22 -19.31 21.19
C ASP A 496 -7.96 -18.41 21.13
N SER A 497 -7.84 -17.52 20.15
CA SER A 497 -6.78 -16.51 20.11
C SER A 497 -6.92 -15.46 21.23
N ILE A 498 -8.15 -15.03 21.54
CA ILE A 498 -8.43 -14.09 22.65
C ILE A 498 -8.21 -14.77 24.02
N LYS A 499 -8.51 -16.06 24.16
CA LYS A 499 -8.21 -16.82 25.39
C LYS A 499 -6.71 -17.02 25.60
N ASN A 500 -5.96 -17.32 24.53
CA ASN A 500 -4.51 -17.48 24.64
C ASN A 500 -3.79 -16.16 24.90
N LYS A 501 -4.23 -15.03 24.32
CA LYS A 501 -3.66 -13.71 24.62
C LYS A 501 -3.95 -13.23 26.06
N ARG A 502 -5.05 -13.65 26.69
CA ARG A 502 -5.29 -13.38 28.12
C ARG A 502 -4.39 -14.21 29.04
N LYS A 503 -4.14 -15.49 28.72
CA LYS A 503 -3.23 -16.34 29.50
C LYS A 503 -1.78 -15.87 29.51
N VAL A 504 -1.29 -15.28 28.41
CA VAL A 504 0.07 -14.75 28.33
C VAL A 504 0.22 -13.45 29.14
N ARG A 505 -0.86 -12.67 29.30
CA ARG A 505 -0.84 -11.42 30.08
C ARG A 505 -0.89 -11.65 31.59
N ASP A 506 -1.53 -12.73 32.03
CA ASP A 506 -1.63 -13.08 33.45
C ASP A 506 -0.40 -13.83 34.00
N ASN A 507 0.53 -14.28 33.13
CA ASN A 507 1.76 -14.98 33.51
C ASN A 507 3.02 -14.08 33.52
N SER A 508 2.86 -12.77 33.32
CA SER A 508 3.95 -11.79 33.29
C SER A 508 3.69 -10.63 34.26
N ILE A 509 3.39 -10.96 35.52
CA ILE A 509 3.49 -10.03 36.67
C ILE A 509 4.64 -10.50 37.54
#